data_AF-A0A957Z4E3-F1
#
_entry.id   AF-A0A957Z4E3-F1
#
_cell.length_a   1.000
_cell.length_b   1.000
_cell.length_c   1.000
_cell.angle_alpha   90.00
_cell.angle_beta   90.00
_cell.angle_gamma   90.00
#
_symmetry.space_group_name_H-M   'P 1'
#
loop_
_entity.id
_entity.type
_entity.pdbx_description
1 polymer ?
#
loop_
_entity_poly.entity_id
_entity_poly.type
_entity_poly.pdbx_seq_one_letter_code
_entity_poly.pdbx_strand_id
1 'polypeptide(L)' 'MNRILSLRELGQSIWLDFIERSMIQKATLQKLVDDAVAGVTSNPTIFQHAIPQSNAYSHHCSR' A
#
# COMPACT_ATOMS: atom_id res chain seq x y z
N MET A 1 11.26 -3.02 -19.14
CA MET A 1 10.82 -1.66 -18.76
C MET A 1 9.50 -1.79 -18.01
N ASN A 2 9.43 -1.31 -16.77
CA ASN A 2 8.21 -1.35 -15.95
C ASN A 2 7.19 -0.36 -16.54
N ARG A 3 5.94 -0.79 -16.76
CA ARG A 3 4.89 0.05 -17.34
C ARG A 3 4.57 1.28 -16.47
N ILE A 4 4.70 1.16 -15.15
CA ILE A 4 4.52 2.27 -14.21
C ILE A 4 5.61 3.33 -14.41
N LEU A 5 6.86 2.91 -14.61
CA LEU A 5 7.97 3.81 -14.93
C LEU A 5 7.71 4.57 -16.24
N SER A 6 7.22 3.90 -17.28
CA SER A 6 6.90 4.56 -18.55
C SER A 6 5.82 5.62 -18.40
N LEU A 7 4.80 5.40 -17.57
CA LEU A 7 3.76 6.41 -17.29
C LEU A 7 4.33 7.61 -16.53
N ARG A 8 5.28 7.38 -15.62
CA ARG A 8 5.99 8.44 -14.90
C ARG A 8 6.83 9.32 -15.82
N GLU A 9 7.50 8.73 -16.81
CA GLU A 9 8.24 9.47 -17.85
C GLU A 9 7.32 10.38 -18.69
N LEU A 10 6.05 9.99 -18.85
CA LEU A 10 5.01 10.79 -19.50
C LEU A 10 4.35 11.82 -18.56
N GLY A 11 4.83 11.96 -17.33
CA GLY A 11 4.33 12.92 -16.34
C GLY A 11 3.15 12.44 -15.49
N GLN A 12 2.74 11.16 -15.61
CA GLN A 12 1.66 10.59 -14.81
C GLN A 12 2.19 9.86 -13.57
N SER A 13 1.69 10.23 -12.39
CA SER A 13 2.01 9.55 -11.14
C SER A 13 0.98 8.48 -10.80
N ILE A 14 1.42 7.23 -10.62
CA ILE A 14 0.55 6.10 -10.27
C ILE A 14 0.51 5.90 -8.77
N TRP A 15 -0.70 5.80 -8.22
CA TRP A 15 -0.96 5.60 -6.80
C TRP A 15 -1.65 4.25 -6.58
N LEU A 16 -1.34 3.60 -5.46
CA LEU A 16 -2.01 2.36 -5.06
C LEU A 16 -3.17 2.68 -4.11
N ASP A 17 -4.38 2.27 -4.48
CA ASP A 17 -5.59 2.44 -3.64
C ASP A 17 -5.74 1.31 -2.62
N PHE A 18 -4.67 1.09 -1.85
CA PHE A 18 -4.65 0.13 -0.76
C PHE A 18 -3.44 0.37 0.12
N ILE A 19 -3.64 0.24 1.43
CA ILE A 19 -2.55 0.12 2.39
C ILE A 19 -3.01 -0.67 3.61
N GLU A 20 -2.14 -1.54 4.10
CA GLU A 20 -2.27 -2.16 5.42
C GLU A 20 -0.93 -2.17 6.17
N ARG A 21 -0.99 -2.42 7.47
CA ARG A 21 0.18 -2.40 8.36
C ARG A 21 1.25 -3.42 7.97
N SER A 22 0.84 -4.58 7.48
CA SER A 22 1.78 -5.65 7.10
C SER A 22 2.69 -5.22 5.94
N MET A 23 2.22 -4.34 5.04
CA MET A 23 3.01 -3.82 3.94
C MET A 23 4.20 -2.99 4.41
N ILE A 24 4.05 -2.28 5.54
CA ILE A 24 5.13 -1.52 6.16
C ILE A 24 6.09 -2.49 6.87
N GLN A 25 5.55 -3.39 7.70
CA GLN A 25 6.34 -4.34 8.50
C GLN A 25 7.17 -5.30 7.65
N LYS A 26 6.66 -5.70 6.48
CA LYS A 26 7.31 -6.65 5.56
C LYS A 26 8.10 -5.97 4.43
N ALA A 27 8.30 -4.65 4.52
CA ALA A 27 8.94 -3.85 3.48
C ALA A 27 8.31 -3.98 2.07
N THR A 28 7.05 -4.44 1.98
CA THR A 28 6.30 -4.51 0.71
C THR A 28 6.08 -3.12 0.14
N LEU A 29 5.80 -2.14 0.99
CA LEU A 29 5.65 -0.75 0.55
C LEU A 29 6.93 -0.20 -0.07
N GLN A 30 8.10 -0.56 0.46
CA GLN A 30 9.39 -0.15 -0.13
C GLN A 30 9.54 -0.73 -1.54
N LYS A 31 9.26 -2.03 -1.73
CA LYS A 31 9.31 -2.66 -3.05
C LYS A 31 8.39 -1.96 -4.06
N LEU A 32 7.20 -1.54 -3.64
CA LEU A 32 6.27 -0.80 -4.50
C LEU A 32 6.82 0.57 -4.91
N VAL A 33 7.50 1.27 -3.98
CA VAL A 33 8.18 2.54 -4.29
C VAL A 33 9.32 2.30 -5.28
N ASP A 34 10.09 1.23 -5.11
CA ASP A 34 11.16 0.85 -6.04
C ASP A 34 10.60 0.52 -7.44
N ASP A 35 9.38 -0.03 -7.49
CA ASP A 35 8.59 -0.24 -8.71
C ASP A 35 7.83 1.01 -9.22
N ALA A 36 8.18 2.19 -8.69
CA ALA A 36 7.70 3.51 -9.08
C ALA A 36 6.24 3.85 -8.73
N VAL A 37 5.64 3.15 -7.78
CA VAL A 37 4.42 3.63 -7.11
C VAL A 37 4.75 4.94 -6.38
N ALA A 38 4.04 6.00 -6.73
CA ALA A 38 4.31 7.36 -6.26
C ALA A 38 3.58 7.73 -4.97
N GLY A 39 2.58 6.93 -4.57
CA GLY A 39 1.77 7.18 -3.39
C GLY A 39 0.81 6.04 -3.11
N VAL A 40 0.19 6.11 -1.94
CA VAL A 40 -0.84 5.17 -1.48
C VAL A 40 -2.00 5.95 -0.90
N THR A 41 -3.21 5.43 -1.04
CA THR A 41 -4.39 5.96 -0.36
C THR A 41 -4.91 4.99 0.67
N SER A 42 -5.41 5.56 1.76
CA SER A 42 -6.26 4.86 2.71
C SER A 42 -7.61 5.55 2.74
N ASN A 43 -8.64 4.81 3.11
CA ASN A 43 -9.96 5.33 3.40
C ASN A 43 -10.63 4.43 4.47
N PRO A 44 -11.74 4.84 5.09
CA PRO A 44 -12.40 4.04 6.13
C PRO A 44 -12.76 2.62 5.69
N THR A 45 -13.18 2.42 4.44
CA THR A 45 -13.53 1.11 3.89
C THR A 45 -12.30 0.18 3.80
N ILE A 46 -11.16 0.71 3.34
CA ILE A 46 -9.89 -0.05 3.30
C ILE A 46 -9.51 -0.55 4.69
N PHE A 47 -9.57 0.31 5.71
CA PHE A 47 -9.25 -0.12 7.08
C PHE A 47 -10.28 -1.09 7.66
N GLN A 48 -11.57 -0.88 7.37
CA GLN A 48 -12.63 -1.80 7.80
C GLN A 48 -12.42 -3.22 7.26
N HIS A 49 -11.88 -3.36 6.05
CA HIS A 49 -11.52 -4.67 5.50
C HIS A 49 -10.20 -5.21 6.07
N ALA A 50 -9.15 -4.37 6.15
CA ALA A 50 -7.81 -4.80 6.53
C ALA A 50 -7.69 -5.23 8.00
N ILE A 51 -8.30 -4.49 8.93
CA ILE A 51 -8.17 -4.73 10.38
C ILE A 51 -8.63 -6.14 10.79
N PRO A 52 -9.84 -6.62 10.45
CA PRO A 52 -10.29 -7.95 10.85
C PRO A 52 -9.61 -9.09 10.09
N GLN A 53 -9.07 -8.84 8.90
CA GLN A 53 -8.49 -9.89 8.04
C GLN A 53 -6.98 -10.06 8.21
N SER A 54 -6.30 -9.09 8.84
CA SER A 54 -4.84 -9.05 8.90
C SER A 54 -4.34 -9.23 10.32
N ASN A 55 -3.51 -10.26 10.53
CA ASN A 55 -2.85 -10.53 11.82
C ASN A 55 -1.96 -9.37 12.30
N ALA A 56 -1.59 -8.46 11.39
CA ALA A 56 -0.79 -7.29 11.72
C ALA A 56 -1.49 -6.37 12.74
N TYR A 57 -2.83 -6.39 12.80
CA TYR A 57 -3.61 -5.54 13.72
C TYR A 57 -4.05 -6.26 14.99
N SER A 58 -3.95 -7.59 15.06
CA SER A 58 -4.55 -8.39 16.14
C SER A 58 -4.15 -7.93 17.54
N HIS A 59 -2.87 -7.62 17.79
CA HIS A 59 -2.39 -7.16 19.09
C HIS A 59 -2.95 -5.80 19.56
N HIS A 60 -3.38 -4.94 18.63
CA HIS A 60 -3.93 -3.62 18.96
C HIS A 60 -5.45 -3.66 19.11
N CYS A 61 -6.09 -4.71 18.58
CA CYS A 61 -7.53 -4.92 18.64
C CYS A 61 -7.93 -6.03 19.61
N SER A 62 -6.96 -6.68 20.28
CA SER A 62 -7.22 -7.57 21.40
C SER A 62 -7.68 -6.76 22.60
N ARG A 63 -8.87 -7.09 23.12
CA ARG A 63 -9.45 -6.53 24.34
C ARG A 63 -8.54 -6.70 25.55
#